data_AF-A0A383BG35-F1
#
_entry.id   AF-A0A383BG35-F1
#
_cell.length_a   1.000
_cell.length_b   1.000
_cell.length_c   1.000
_cell.angle_alpha   90.00
_cell.angle_beta   90.00
_cell.angle_gamma   90.00
#
_symmetry.space_group_name_H-M   'P 1'
#
loop_
_entity.id
_entity.type
_entity.pdbx_description
1 polymer ?
#
loop_
_entity_poly.entity_id
_entity_poly.type
_entity_poly.pdbx_seq_one_letter_code
_entity_poly.pdbx_strand_id
1 'polypeptide(L)' 'MINKRNESMRLKTAIITFITVLTASFAFANTLGLSDNGDGTWNVNYVSDGEIAGFQFNVDGTTINSASGGASGDAGFMVS' A
#
# COMPACT_ATOMS: atom_id res chain seq x y z
N MET A 1 -2.98 -47.54 5.55
CA MET A 1 -2.95 -46.67 4.34
C MET A 1 -3.94 -45.50 4.37
N ILE A 2 -5.05 -45.56 5.12
CA ILE A 2 -6.05 -44.48 5.20
C ILE A 2 -5.58 -43.29 6.09
N ASN A 3 -5.02 -43.55 7.28
CA ASN A 3 -4.57 -42.45 8.17
C ASN A 3 -3.49 -41.54 7.55
N LYS A 4 -2.50 -42.12 6.85
CA LYS A 4 -1.46 -41.35 6.15
C LYS A 4 -2.04 -40.45 5.04
N ARG A 5 -3.11 -40.89 4.37
CA ARG A 5 -3.84 -40.05 3.39
C ARG A 5 -4.58 -38.92 4.10
N ASN A 6 -5.20 -39.16 5.24
CA ASN A 6 -5.92 -38.14 6.00
C ASN A 6 -4.98 -37.08 6.60
N GLU A 7 -3.81 -37.48 7.10
CA GLU A 7 -2.77 -36.56 7.54
C GLU A 7 -2.24 -35.69 6.40
N SER A 8 -2.02 -36.30 5.21
CA SER A 8 -1.65 -35.56 4.01
C SER A 8 -2.71 -34.53 3.60
N MET A 9 -4.00 -34.89 3.69
CA MET A 9 -5.10 -33.97 3.41
C MET A 9 -5.17 -32.83 4.41
N ARG A 10 -5.03 -33.13 5.72
CA ARG A 10 -5.02 -32.12 6.80
C ARG A 10 -3.87 -31.13 6.65
N LEU A 11 -2.68 -31.61 6.29
CA LEU A 11 -1.51 -30.76 6.08
C LEU A 11 -1.70 -29.83 4.87
N LYS A 12 -2.24 -30.35 3.76
CA LYS A 12 -2.55 -29.54 2.57
C LYS A 12 -3.60 -28.48 2.87
N THR A 13 -4.67 -28.84 3.57
CA THR A 13 -5.69 -27.88 4.00
C THR A 13 -5.09 -26.80 4.91
N ALA A 14 -4.28 -27.17 5.90
CA ALA A 14 -3.64 -26.21 6.80
C ALA A 14 -2.71 -25.23 6.06
N ILE A 15 -1.92 -25.73 5.10
CA ILE A 15 -1.03 -24.89 4.27
C ILE A 15 -1.85 -23.93 3.40
N ILE A 16 -2.91 -24.41 2.74
CA ILE A 16 -3.78 -23.56 1.92
C ILE A 16 -4.42 -22.48 2.78
N THR A 17 -5.00 -22.84 3.94
CA THR A 17 -5.60 -21.86 4.86
C THR A 17 -4.56 -20.84 5.35
N PHE A 18 -3.35 -21.27 5.70
CA PHE A 18 -2.29 -20.37 6.13
C PHE A 18 -1.88 -19.40 5.02
N ILE A 19 -1.71 -19.89 3.78
CA ILE A 19 -1.39 -19.05 2.62
C ILE A 19 -2.52 -18.05 2.38
N THR A 20 -3.78 -18.50 2.35
CA THR A 20 -4.94 -17.62 2.10
C THR A 20 -5.06 -16.52 3.15
N VAL A 21 -4.89 -16.84 4.44
CA VAL A 21 -4.92 -15.85 5.53
C VAL A 21 -3.72 -14.91 5.43
N LEU A 22 -2.52 -15.43 5.17
CA LEU A 22 -1.31 -14.62 5.02
C LEU A 22 -1.44 -13.64 3.84
N THR A 23 -1.92 -14.09 2.69
CA THR A 23 -2.13 -13.23 1.51
C THR A 23 -3.21 -12.18 1.74
N ALA A 24 -4.28 -12.50 2.46
CA ALA A 24 -5.34 -11.54 2.78
C ALA A 24 -4.84 -10.41 3.69
N SER A 25 -3.92 -10.71 4.62
CA SER A 25 -3.30 -9.68 5.48
C SER A 25 -2.45 -8.66 4.71
N PHE A 26 -1.92 -9.02 3.54
CA PHE A 26 -1.21 -8.07 2.66
C PHE A 26 -2.14 -7.34 1.67
N ALA A 27 -3.40 -7.77 1.55
CA ALA A 27 -4.36 -7.17 0.62
C ALA A 27 -4.94 -5.83 1.12
N PHE A 28 -4.83 -5.54 2.43
CA PHE A 28 -5.25 -4.28 3.05
C PHE A 28 -4.07 -3.31 3.24
N ALA A 29 -3.24 -3.19 2.20
CA ALA A 29 -2.08 -2.30 2.25
C ALA A 29 -2.52 -0.85 1.92
N ASN A 30 -2.78 -0.08 2.98
CA ASN A 30 -2.72 1.37 2.90
C ASN A 30 -1.25 1.76 2.70
N THR A 31 -0.89 2.19 1.49
CA THR A 31 0.48 2.54 1.14
C THR A 31 0.54 3.97 0.64
N LEU A 32 1.59 4.69 1.04
CA LEU A 32 1.95 6.02 0.53
C LEU A 32 3.42 5.93 0.09
N GLY A 33 3.72 6.34 -1.13
CA GLY A 33 5.04 6.20 -1.72
C GLY A 33 5.44 7.42 -2.54
N LEU A 34 6.76 7.62 -2.66
CA LEU A 34 7.36 8.64 -3.48
C LEU A 34 8.02 7.99 -4.70
N SER A 35 7.72 8.50 -5.89
CA SER A 35 8.38 8.06 -7.13
C SER A 35 9.06 9.23 -7.82
N ASP A 36 10.35 9.08 -8.11
CA ASP A 36 11.14 10.02 -8.90
C ASP A 36 10.70 9.95 -10.38
N ASN A 37 10.48 11.12 -10.98
CA ASN A 37 10.11 11.25 -12.39
C ASN A 37 11.34 11.41 -13.32
N GLY A 38 12.53 11.62 -12.77
CA GLY A 38 13.78 11.81 -13.52
C GLY A 38 13.98 13.22 -14.09
N ASP A 39 13.11 14.16 -13.75
CA ASP A 39 13.13 15.55 -14.20
C ASP A 39 13.23 16.56 -13.03
N GLY A 40 13.53 16.08 -11.82
CA GLY A 40 13.57 16.87 -10.59
C GLY A 40 12.21 17.03 -9.90
N THR A 41 11.15 16.41 -10.42
CA THR A 41 9.85 16.31 -9.75
C THR A 41 9.63 14.92 -9.16
N TRP A 42 8.75 14.83 -8.17
CA TRP A 42 8.42 13.59 -7.47
C TRP A 42 6.90 13.46 -7.36
N ASN A 43 6.37 12.27 -7.65
CA ASN A 43 4.96 11.98 -7.42
C ASN A 43 4.74 11.43 -6.02
N VAL A 44 3.64 11.84 -5.41
CA VAL A 44 3.10 11.23 -4.19
C VAL A 44 1.99 10.27 -4.59
N ASN A 45 2.29 8.98 -4.54
CA ASN A 45 1.36 7.92 -4.92
C ASN A 45 0.78 7.26 -3.67
N TYR A 46 -0.47 6.80 -3.75
CA TYR A 46 -1.08 6.04 -2.67
C TYR A 46 -1.96 4.90 -3.19
N VAL A 47 -2.15 3.88 -2.36
CA VAL A 47 -3.22 2.89 -2.47
C VAL A 47 -3.89 2.86 -1.11
N SER A 48 -5.21 3.02 -1.08
CA SER A 48 -5.97 2.98 0.16
C SER A 48 -7.35 2.37 -0.07
N ASP A 49 -7.82 1.60 0.91
CA ASP A 49 -9.16 1.04 0.97
C ASP A 49 -10.14 1.89 1.79
N GLY A 50 -9.67 3.02 2.33
CA GLY A 50 -10.45 3.95 3.14
C GLY A 50 -10.21 5.41 2.74
N GLU A 51 -10.94 6.32 3.40
CA GLU A 51 -10.75 7.76 3.21
C GLU A 51 -9.44 8.22 3.85
N ILE A 52 -8.65 9.00 3.10
CA ILE A 52 -7.43 9.65 3.60
C ILE A 52 -7.81 11.08 3.96
N ALA A 53 -7.65 11.50 5.22
CA ALA A 53 -7.93 12.87 5.66
C ALA A 53 -6.77 13.86 5.37
N GLY A 54 -5.62 13.36 4.94
CA GLY A 54 -4.44 14.15 4.55
C GLY A 54 -3.13 13.42 4.85
N PHE A 55 -2.02 14.00 4.36
CA PHE A 55 -0.65 13.62 4.68
C PHE A 55 0.21 14.88 4.74
N GLN A 56 1.34 14.82 5.43
CA GLN A 56 2.28 15.93 5.58
C GLN A 56 3.71 15.40 5.42
N PHE A 57 4.56 16.16 4.72
CA PHE A 57 5.97 15.81 4.54
C PHE A 57 6.87 16.90 5.15
N ASN A 58 7.97 16.46 5.75
CA ASN A 58 9.12 17.33 6.00
C ASN A 58 10.11 17.14 4.85
N VAL A 59 10.58 18.24 4.26
CA VAL A 59 11.56 18.21 3.16
C VAL A 59 12.81 18.94 3.61
N ASP A 60 13.90 18.18 3.73
CA ASP A 60 15.22 18.69 4.08
C ASP A 60 16.15 18.65 2.86
N GLY A 61 17.12 19.57 2.81
CA GLY A 61 18.19 19.56 1.80
C GLY A 61 17.79 20.04 0.40
N THR A 62 16.54 20.43 0.20
CA THR A 62 16.06 21.06 -1.05
C THR A 62 14.91 22.04 -0.76
N THR A 63 14.51 22.81 -1.76
CA THR A 63 13.34 23.71 -1.71
C THR A 63 12.24 23.16 -2.61
N ILE A 64 11.00 23.14 -2.12
CA ILE A 64 9.83 22.83 -2.95
C ILE A 64 9.49 24.07 -3.78
N ASN A 65 9.70 23.99 -5.09
CA ASN A 65 9.43 25.11 -6.00
C ASN A 65 7.95 25.19 -6.43
N SER A 66 7.26 24.04 -6.42
CA SER A 66 5.87 23.92 -6.80
C SER A 66 5.31 22.58 -6.32
N ALA A 67 4.01 22.52 -6.05
CA ALA A 67 3.28 21.28 -5.79
C ALA A 67 1.97 21.28 -6.60
N SER A 68 1.53 20.09 -7.02
CA SER A 68 0.25 19.87 -7.69
C SER A 68 -0.60 18.88 -6.88
N GLY A 69 -1.92 19.10 -6.83
CA GLY A 69 -2.79 18.40 -5.89
C GLY A 69 -3.23 17.00 -6.32
N GLY A 70 -3.36 16.75 -7.64
CA GLY A 70 -3.97 15.51 -8.15
C GLY A 70 -5.26 15.16 -7.39
N ALA A 71 -5.36 13.91 -6.94
CA ALA A 71 -6.48 13.44 -6.12
C ALA A 71 -6.68 14.24 -4.82
N SER A 72 -5.61 14.77 -4.19
CA SER A 72 -5.73 15.61 -2.98
C SER A 72 -6.34 16.98 -3.30
N GLY A 73 -5.98 17.54 -4.46
CA GLY A 73 -6.58 18.78 -4.96
C GLY A 73 -8.07 18.59 -5.30
N ASP A 74 -8.41 17.48 -5.95
CA ASP A 74 -9.80 17.12 -6.27
C ASP A 74 -10.64 16.89 -5.00
N ALA A 75 -10.01 16.37 -3.93
CA ALA A 75 -10.62 16.21 -2.61
C ALA A 75 -10.68 17.52 -1.78
N GLY A 76 -10.14 18.62 -2.29
CA GLY A 76 -10.17 19.93 -1.62
C GLY A 76 -9.13 20.09 -0.50
N PHE A 77 -8.11 19.25 -0.44
CA PHE A 77 -7.02 19.40 0.52
C PHE A 77 -6.12 20.58 0.15
N MET A 78 -5.54 21.19 1.20
CA MET A 78 -4.52 22.21 1.02
C MET A 78 -3.24 21.57 0.47
N VAL A 79 -2.69 22.17 -0.58
CA VAL A 79 -1.42 21.77 -1.19
C VAL A 79 -0.46 22.94 -1.03
N SER A 80 0.60 22.77 -0.23
CA SER A 80 1.56 23.84 0.10
C SER A 80 2.95 23.30 0.37
#